data_AF-A0A2N6D1U0-F1
#
_entry.id   AF-A0A2N6D1U0-F1
#
_cell.length_a   1.000
_cell.length_b   1.000
_cell.length_c   1.000
_cell.angle_alpha   90.00
_cell.angle_beta   90.00
_cell.angle_gamma   90.00
#
_symmetry.space_group_name_H-M   'P 1'
#
loop_
_entity.id
_entity.type
_entity.pdbx_description
1 polymer ?
#
loop_
_entity_poly.entity_id
_entity_poly.type
_entity_poly.pdbx_seq_one_letter_code
_entity_poly.pdbx_strand_id
1 'polypeptide(L)'
;MPTQDFTVSQAHWPESKTILRAIRESVFIIEQQVPKALEWDDQDESALHAIATDSEGNGIGTGRVTGSGQIGRMAVLSDWRNRGVGSALLAQLIELARNHELKALFLNAQKQAIPFYLRHGFHPVGEVFMEAGIPHQRMERDERQLNVRQESP
;
A
#
# COMPACT_ATOMS: atom_id res chain seq x y z
N MET A 1 -26.59 -3.78 -1.18
CA MET A 1 -25.13 -3.63 -1.22
C MET A 1 -24.72 -3.17 0.17
N PRO A 2 -23.86 -3.88 0.93
CA PRO A 2 -23.35 -3.30 2.17
C PRO A 2 -22.65 -1.99 1.82
N THR A 3 -23.09 -0.90 2.42
CA THR A 3 -22.48 0.42 2.31
C THR A 3 -21.03 0.29 2.78
N GLN A 4 -20.09 0.74 1.98
CA GLN A 4 -18.69 0.72 2.36
C GLN A 4 -18.51 1.82 3.43
N ASP A 5 -18.24 1.43 4.69
CA ASP A 5 -18.13 2.36 5.84
C ASP A 5 -16.85 3.22 5.82
N PHE A 6 -16.15 3.26 4.68
CA PHE A 6 -14.91 3.99 4.49
C PHE A 6 -14.79 4.46 3.05
N THR A 7 -13.95 5.48 2.85
CA THR A 7 -13.55 5.99 1.54
C THR A 7 -12.04 5.91 1.39
N VAL A 8 -11.56 5.87 0.14
CA VAL A 8 -10.13 5.93 -0.19
C VAL A 8 -9.91 7.08 -1.16
N SER A 9 -8.85 7.85 -0.94
CA SER A 9 -8.46 8.96 -1.80
C SER A 9 -6.94 9.09 -1.87
N GLN A 10 -6.46 9.85 -2.85
CA GLN A 10 -5.08 10.29 -2.90
C GLN A 10 -4.81 11.28 -1.75
N ALA A 11 -3.70 11.09 -1.05
CA ALA A 11 -3.22 11.98 -0.01
C ALA A 11 -2.01 12.78 -0.52
N HIS A 12 -2.02 14.09 -0.26
CA HIS A 12 -0.87 14.95 -0.49
C HIS A 12 0.01 14.99 0.77
N TRP A 13 1.28 14.62 0.63
CA TRP A 13 2.18 14.43 1.77
C TRP A 13 2.24 15.65 2.72
N PRO A 14 2.45 16.90 2.27
CA PRO A 14 2.58 18.04 3.18
C PRO A 14 1.35 18.26 4.09
N GLU A 15 0.16 17.96 3.58
CA GLU A 15 -1.13 18.18 4.25
C GLU A 15 -1.52 16.96 5.11
N SER A 16 -1.22 15.76 4.62
CA SER A 16 -1.68 14.51 5.24
C SER A 16 -0.64 13.84 6.14
N LYS A 17 0.63 14.31 6.15
CA LYS A 17 1.74 13.64 6.86
C LYS A 17 1.38 13.27 8.30
N THR A 18 0.71 14.13 9.05
CA THR A 18 0.39 13.86 10.45
C THR A 18 -0.48 12.60 10.59
N ILE A 19 -1.50 12.46 9.74
CA ILE A 19 -2.41 11.31 9.76
C ILE A 19 -1.72 10.05 9.23
N LEU A 20 -1.01 10.15 8.11
CA LEU A 20 -0.28 9.01 7.53
C LEU A 20 0.76 8.46 8.51
N ARG A 21 1.49 9.35 9.19
CA ARG A 21 2.48 8.98 10.19
C ARG A 21 1.83 8.34 11.43
N ALA A 22 0.70 8.86 11.90
CA ALA A 22 0.00 8.28 13.05
C ALA A 22 -0.47 6.83 12.78
N ILE A 23 -1.00 6.55 11.59
CA ILE A 23 -1.40 5.19 11.18
C ILE A 23 -0.17 4.27 11.12
N ARG A 24 0.92 4.74 10.47
CA ARG A 24 2.17 3.98 10.34
C ARG A 24 2.85 3.72 11.69
N GLU A 25 2.85 4.70 12.59
CA GLU A 25 3.38 4.52 13.95
C GLU A 25 2.58 3.49 14.74
N SER A 26 1.25 3.50 14.62
CA SER A 26 0.37 2.51 15.26
C SER A 26 0.65 1.09 14.76
N VAL A 27 0.79 0.91 13.44
CA VAL A 27 0.93 -0.43 12.83
C VAL A 27 2.37 -0.93 12.84
N PHE A 28 3.34 -0.12 12.41
CA PHE A 28 4.71 -0.58 12.25
C PHE A 28 5.51 -0.48 13.54
N ILE A 29 5.42 0.63 14.26
CA ILE A 29 6.23 0.85 15.47
C ILE A 29 5.59 0.18 16.68
N ILE A 30 4.33 0.48 16.97
CA ILE A 30 3.65 -0.01 18.18
C ILE A 30 3.28 -1.49 18.05
N GLU A 31 2.64 -1.88 16.96
CA GLU A 31 2.18 -3.27 16.81
C GLU A 31 3.31 -4.21 16.32
N GLN A 32 3.99 -3.87 15.22
CA GLN A 32 5.00 -4.75 14.62
C GLN A 32 6.41 -4.56 15.19
N GLN A 33 6.61 -3.62 16.12
CA GLN A 33 7.89 -3.38 16.79
C GLN A 33 9.04 -3.02 15.83
N VAL A 34 8.72 -2.40 14.69
CA VAL A 34 9.72 -1.84 13.77
C VAL A 34 10.42 -0.66 14.45
N PRO A 35 11.77 -0.60 14.47
CA PRO A 35 12.48 0.52 15.04
C PRO A 35 12.08 1.86 14.39
N LYS A 36 11.70 2.85 15.20
CA LYS A 36 11.22 4.17 14.73
C LYS A 36 12.19 4.87 13.77
N ALA A 37 13.50 4.64 13.92
CA ALA A 37 14.53 5.20 13.04
C ALA A 37 14.51 4.63 11.61
N LEU A 38 13.88 3.48 11.39
CA LEU A 38 13.81 2.82 10.07
C LEU A 38 12.48 3.08 9.33
N GLU A 39 11.50 3.68 10.01
CA GLU A 39 10.16 3.83 9.44
C GLU A 39 10.06 4.96 8.42
N TRP A 40 10.80 6.05 8.64
CA TRP A 40 10.74 7.27 7.82
C TRP A 40 11.89 7.30 6.83
N ASP A 41 11.62 7.68 5.59
CA ASP A 41 12.66 7.77 4.55
C ASP A 41 12.45 8.96 3.60
N ASP A 42 13.47 9.25 2.80
CA ASP A 42 13.51 10.40 1.90
C ASP A 42 12.53 10.28 0.71
N GLN A 43 11.92 9.10 0.49
CA GLN A 43 10.93 8.90 -0.56
C GLN A 43 9.53 9.32 -0.11
N ASP A 44 9.31 9.55 1.19
CA ASP A 44 8.00 9.96 1.70
C ASP A 44 7.48 11.26 1.07
N GLU A 45 8.35 12.23 0.78
CA GLU A 45 7.93 13.51 0.20
C GLU A 45 7.57 13.44 -1.29
N SER A 46 8.19 12.52 -2.04
CA SER A 46 8.04 12.40 -3.49
C SER A 46 7.11 11.27 -3.93
N ALA A 47 6.75 10.36 -3.03
CA ALA A 47 5.83 9.27 -3.31
C ALA A 47 4.38 9.77 -3.44
N LEU A 48 3.57 9.01 -4.19
CA LEU A 48 2.12 9.17 -4.23
C LEU A 48 1.53 8.38 -3.07
N HIS A 49 0.74 9.03 -2.22
CA HIS A 49 0.12 8.39 -1.06
C HIS A 49 -1.37 8.16 -1.29
N ALA A 50 -1.89 7.07 -0.73
CA ALA A 50 -3.31 6.83 -0.56
C ALA A 50 -3.64 6.81 0.93
N ILE A 51 -4.81 7.33 1.27
CA ILE A 51 -5.38 7.28 2.61
C ILE A 51 -6.78 6.69 2.56
N ALA A 52 -7.09 5.87 3.56
CA ALA A 52 -8.45 5.40 3.82
C ALA A 52 -8.98 6.12 5.05
N THR A 53 -10.21 6.63 4.97
CA THR A 53 -10.90 7.29 6.08
C THR A 53 -12.26 6.66 6.35
N ASP A 54 -12.67 6.58 7.61
CA ASP A 54 -14.02 6.16 7.99
C ASP A 54 -15.08 7.25 7.69
N SER A 55 -16.34 6.97 8.00
CA SER A 55 -17.46 7.91 7.81
C SER A 55 -17.34 9.21 8.63
N GLU A 56 -16.52 9.23 9.68
CA GLU A 56 -16.26 10.40 10.52
C GLU A 56 -15.03 11.19 10.06
N GLY A 57 -14.31 10.68 9.04
CA GLY A 57 -13.10 11.29 8.50
C GLY A 57 -11.81 10.89 9.22
N ASN A 58 -11.86 9.91 10.13
CA ASN A 58 -10.65 9.43 10.81
C ASN A 58 -9.81 8.58 9.85
N GLY A 59 -8.49 8.76 9.87
CA GLY A 59 -7.56 7.94 9.07
C GLY A 59 -7.45 6.52 9.61
N ILE A 60 -7.81 5.53 8.79
CA ILE A 60 -7.87 4.11 9.17
C ILE A 60 -6.87 3.23 8.44
N GLY A 61 -6.29 3.74 7.36
CA GLY A 61 -5.28 3.05 6.59
C GLY A 61 -4.54 3.96 5.62
N THR A 62 -3.36 3.51 5.20
CA THR A 62 -2.51 4.23 4.27
C THR A 62 -1.65 3.28 3.45
N GLY A 63 -1.14 3.77 2.33
CA GLY A 63 -0.06 3.16 1.58
C GLY A 63 0.55 4.19 0.62
N ARG A 64 1.68 3.86 0.02
CA ARG A 64 2.32 4.72 -0.98
C ARG A 64 2.83 3.94 -2.16
N VAL A 65 2.98 4.62 -3.29
CA VAL A 65 3.75 4.16 -4.46
C VAL A 65 4.82 5.20 -4.79
N THR A 66 6.06 4.74 -4.92
CA THR A 66 7.22 5.60 -5.22
C THR A 66 7.36 5.78 -6.74
N GLY A 67 8.18 6.75 -7.17
CA GLY A 67 8.43 6.99 -8.59
C GLY A 67 9.07 5.82 -9.36
N SER A 68 9.63 4.82 -8.65
CA SER A 68 10.12 3.58 -9.26
C SER A 68 9.04 2.51 -9.43
N GLY A 69 7.82 2.74 -8.94
CA GLY A 69 6.74 1.75 -8.90
C GLY A 69 6.74 0.86 -7.66
N GLN A 70 7.52 1.19 -6.63
CA GLN A 70 7.51 0.42 -5.38
C GLN A 70 6.28 0.78 -4.56
N ILE A 71 5.38 -0.19 -4.37
CA ILE A 71 4.30 -0.09 -3.39
C ILE A 71 4.84 -0.49 -2.02
N GLY A 72 4.53 0.32 -1.01
CA GLY A 72 5.02 0.11 0.35
C GLY A 72 4.26 0.93 1.37
N ARG A 73 4.73 0.86 2.62
CA ARG A 73 4.09 1.53 3.78
C ARG A 73 2.59 1.25 3.88
N MET A 74 2.16 0.08 3.42
CA MET A 74 0.77 -0.38 3.50
C MET A 74 0.43 -0.70 4.95
N ALA A 75 -0.40 0.12 5.57
CA ALA A 75 -0.80 -0.01 6.97
C ALA A 75 -2.32 0.15 7.08
N VAL A 76 -2.97 -0.75 7.82
CA VAL A 76 -4.40 -0.68 8.15
C VAL A 76 -4.53 -0.95 9.64
N LEU A 77 -5.25 -0.09 10.36
CA LEU A 77 -5.53 -0.27 11.78
C LEU A 77 -6.24 -1.61 12.01
N SER A 78 -5.92 -2.28 13.13
CA SER A 78 -6.40 -3.64 13.45
C SER A 78 -7.90 -3.81 13.25
N ASP A 79 -8.67 -2.84 13.72
CA ASP A 79 -10.13 -2.88 13.77
C ASP A 79 -10.77 -2.78 12.38
N TRP A 80 -10.00 -2.29 11.40
CA TRP A 80 -10.42 -2.08 10.01
C TRP A 80 -9.88 -3.16 9.04
N ARG A 81 -9.09 -4.11 9.54
CA ARG A 81 -8.61 -5.26 8.74
C ARG A 81 -9.75 -6.21 8.40
N ASN A 82 -9.58 -6.96 7.31
CA ASN A 82 -10.58 -7.90 6.78
C ASN A 82 -11.92 -7.24 6.34
N ARG A 83 -11.99 -5.90 6.27
CA ARG A 83 -13.15 -5.14 5.76
C ARG A 83 -12.98 -4.64 4.32
N GLY A 84 -11.92 -5.06 3.64
CA GLY A 84 -11.60 -4.61 2.27
C GLY A 84 -10.75 -3.34 2.16
N VAL A 85 -10.44 -2.66 3.27
CA VAL A 85 -9.64 -1.41 3.29
C VAL A 85 -8.29 -1.56 2.59
N GLY A 86 -7.53 -2.60 2.92
CA GLY A 86 -6.23 -2.85 2.28
C GLY A 86 -6.33 -3.08 0.78
N SER A 87 -7.39 -3.77 0.33
CA SER A 87 -7.65 -4.00 -1.10
C SER A 87 -7.99 -2.69 -1.82
N ALA A 88 -8.79 -1.82 -1.20
CA ALA A 88 -9.15 -0.52 -1.77
C ALA A 88 -7.94 0.43 -1.84
N LEU A 89 -7.11 0.48 -0.79
CA LEU A 89 -5.83 1.20 -0.80
C LEU A 89 -4.91 0.73 -1.92
N LEU A 90 -4.73 -0.59 -2.06
CA LEU A 90 -3.87 -1.15 -3.10
C LEU A 90 -4.39 -0.82 -4.50
N ALA A 91 -5.71 -0.90 -4.72
CA ALA A 91 -6.34 -0.52 -5.99
C ALA A 91 -6.09 0.95 -6.32
N GLN A 92 -6.25 1.86 -5.34
CA GLN A 92 -5.95 3.28 -5.51
C GLN A 92 -4.49 3.53 -5.89
N LEU A 93 -3.54 2.83 -5.24
CA LEU A 93 -2.11 2.98 -5.55
C LEU A 93 -1.76 2.48 -6.95
N ILE A 94 -2.38 1.38 -7.39
CA ILE A 94 -2.20 0.88 -8.75
C ILE A 94 -2.75 1.89 -9.77
N GLU A 95 -3.91 2.50 -9.50
CA GLU A 95 -4.49 3.53 -10.36
C GLU A 95 -3.60 4.78 -10.43
N LEU A 96 -3.10 5.24 -9.28
CA LEU A 96 -2.14 6.35 -9.21
C LEU A 96 -0.87 6.03 -10.03
N ALA A 97 -0.34 4.82 -9.90
CA ALA A 97 0.82 4.40 -10.68
C ALA A 97 0.56 4.42 -12.20
N ARG A 98 -0.62 3.96 -12.64
CA ARG A 98 -1.00 4.02 -14.07
C ARG A 98 -1.15 5.45 -14.57
N ASN A 99 -1.79 6.33 -13.80
CA ASN A 99 -1.96 7.73 -14.16
C ASN A 99 -0.62 8.48 -14.27
N HIS A 100 0.43 7.96 -13.61
CA HIS A 100 1.81 8.44 -13.69
C HIS A 100 2.70 7.60 -14.62
N GLU A 101 2.11 6.78 -15.50
CA GLU A 101 2.78 5.98 -16.52
C GLU A 101 3.88 5.04 -15.99
N LEU A 102 3.75 4.58 -14.74
CA LEU A 102 4.68 3.62 -14.14
C LEU A 102 4.46 2.24 -14.77
N LYS A 103 5.51 1.72 -15.42
CA LYS A 103 5.43 0.52 -16.27
C LYS A 103 5.48 -0.81 -15.52
N ALA A 104 5.87 -0.78 -14.25
CA ALA A 104 6.02 -1.96 -13.42
C ALA A 104 5.70 -1.61 -11.97
N LEU A 105 5.05 -2.53 -11.28
CA LEU A 105 4.78 -2.42 -9.86
C LEU A 105 5.49 -3.54 -9.12
N PHE A 106 6.11 -3.19 -8.01
CA PHE A 106 6.75 -4.18 -7.14
C PHE A 106 6.60 -3.78 -5.68
N LEU A 107 6.82 -4.74 -4.80
CA LEU A 107 6.77 -4.54 -3.35
C LEU A 107 7.61 -5.58 -2.64
N ASN A 108 7.96 -5.27 -1.39
CA ASN A 108 8.54 -6.23 -0.46
C ASN A 108 7.42 -6.67 0.48
N ALA A 109 6.82 -7.82 0.23
CA ALA A 109 5.74 -8.33 1.07
C ALA A 109 6.31 -9.00 2.30
N GLN A 110 5.83 -8.63 3.48
CA GLN A 110 6.00 -9.49 4.66
C GLN A 110 5.43 -10.87 4.35
N LYS A 111 6.07 -11.94 4.84
CA LYS A 111 5.66 -13.33 4.56
C LYS A 111 4.17 -13.59 4.80
N GLN A 112 3.61 -12.98 5.85
CA GLN A 112 2.18 -13.08 6.19
C GLN A 112 1.24 -12.37 5.21
N ALA A 113 1.71 -11.35 4.48
CA ALA A 113 0.94 -10.58 3.52
C ALA A 113 1.03 -11.16 2.08
N ILE A 114 1.89 -12.15 1.83
CA ILE A 114 2.02 -12.78 0.50
C ILE A 114 0.66 -13.25 -0.06
N PRO A 115 -0.20 -13.97 0.69
CA PRO A 115 -1.50 -14.39 0.17
C PRO A 115 -2.41 -13.22 -0.22
N PHE A 116 -2.28 -12.07 0.45
CA PHE A 116 -3.02 -10.86 0.10
C PHE A 116 -2.58 -10.35 -1.28
N TYR A 117 -1.28 -10.18 -1.49
CA TYR A 117 -0.75 -9.66 -2.76
C TYR A 117 -0.91 -10.62 -3.94
N LEU A 118 -0.85 -11.94 -3.71
CA LEU A 118 -1.15 -12.96 -4.72
C LEU A 118 -2.56 -12.79 -5.31
N ARG A 119 -3.57 -12.54 -4.46
CA ARG A 119 -4.95 -12.31 -4.92
C ARG A 119 -5.11 -11.01 -5.71
N HIS A 120 -4.16 -10.09 -5.57
CA HIS A 120 -4.09 -8.83 -6.29
C HIS A 120 -3.13 -8.90 -7.50
N GLY A 121 -2.77 -10.10 -7.96
CA GLY A 121 -1.99 -10.29 -9.19
C GLY A 121 -0.50 -10.00 -9.08
N PHE A 122 0.03 -9.84 -7.86
CA PHE A 122 1.47 -9.83 -7.64
C PHE A 122 1.99 -11.25 -7.54
N HIS A 123 3.18 -11.50 -8.05
CA HIS A 123 3.82 -12.82 -8.02
C HIS A 123 5.17 -12.72 -7.31
N PRO A 124 5.54 -13.71 -6.48
CA PRO A 124 6.82 -13.71 -5.78
C PRO A 124 7.98 -13.82 -6.77
N VAL A 125 9.05 -13.05 -6.52
CA VAL A 125 10.28 -13.04 -7.32
C VAL A 125 11.47 -13.16 -6.36
N GLY A 126 12.37 -14.11 -6.63
CA GLY A 126 13.56 -14.32 -5.82
C GLY A 126 13.29 -14.94 -4.44
N GLU A 127 14.32 -14.89 -3.60
CA GLU A 127 14.33 -15.51 -2.28
C GLU A 127 13.73 -14.60 -1.18
N VAL A 128 13.40 -15.21 -0.04
CA VAL A 128 12.99 -14.50 1.17
C VAL A 128 14.22 -13.86 1.81
N PHE A 129 14.11 -12.60 2.24
CA PHE A 129 15.16 -11.86 2.93
C PHE A 129 14.62 -11.19 4.20
N MET A 130 15.52 -10.73 5.07
CA MET A 130 15.15 -10.08 6.33
C MET A 130 15.22 -8.56 6.19
N GLU A 131 14.15 -7.87 6.58
CA GLU A 131 14.07 -6.41 6.63
C GLU A 131 13.46 -6.01 7.98
N ALA A 132 14.15 -5.17 8.75
CA ALA A 132 13.77 -4.78 10.12
C ALA A 132 13.43 -5.98 11.05
N GLY A 133 14.08 -7.13 10.86
CA GLY A 133 13.81 -8.34 11.66
C GLY A 133 12.59 -9.15 11.21
N ILE A 134 11.96 -8.78 10.10
CA ILE A 134 10.77 -9.45 9.55
C ILE A 134 11.12 -10.12 8.21
N PRO A 135 10.68 -11.37 7.97
CA PRO A 135 10.88 -12.04 6.69
C PRO A 135 10.01 -11.41 5.60
N HIS A 136 10.64 -10.96 4.53
CA HIS A 136 10.04 -10.36 3.36
C HIS A 136 10.36 -11.14 2.09
N GLN A 137 9.49 -11.07 1.10
CA GLN A 137 9.75 -11.56 -0.24
C GLN A 137 9.38 -10.47 -1.25
N ARG A 138 10.24 -10.26 -2.25
CA ARG A 138 9.93 -9.36 -3.35
C ARG A 138 8.79 -9.95 -4.17
N MET A 139 7.83 -9.11 -4.54
CA MET A 139 6.74 -9.49 -5.44
C MET A 139 6.56 -8.43 -6.51
N GLU A 140 6.20 -8.86 -7.71
CA GLU A 140 6.07 -7.99 -8.88
C GLU A 140 4.74 -8.23 -9.59
N ARG A 141 4.25 -7.17 -10.24
CA ARG A 141 3.04 -7.18 -11.06
C ARG A 141 3.33 -6.43 -12.37
N ASP A 142 3.07 -7.10 -13.48
CA ASP A 142 3.22 -6.53 -14.81
C ASP A 142 1.92 -5.82 -15.20
N GLU A 143 1.95 -4.49 -15.29
CA GLU A 143 0.79 -3.69 -15.71
C GLU A 143 0.53 -3.79 -17.23
N ARG A 144 1.48 -4.29 -18.04
CA ARG A 144 1.27 -4.46 -19.50
C ARG A 144 0.17 -5.47 -19.82
N GLN A 145 -0.17 -6.36 -18.89
CA GLN A 145 -1.21 -7.38 -19.09
C GLN A 145 -2.65 -6.87 -18.84
N LEU A 146 -2.83 -5.64 -18.37
CA LEU A 146 -4.14 -5.07 -18.05
C LEU A 146 -4.80 -4.32 -19.22
N ASN A 147 -4.00 -3.90 -20.21
CA ASN A 147 -4.49 -3.15 -21.37
C ASN A 147 -5.08 -4.04 -22.48
N VAL A 148 -5.04 -5.38 -22.35
CA VAL A 148 -5.49 -6.31 -23.41
C VAL A 148 -7.00 -6.60 -23.35
N ARG A 149 -7.75 -6.09 -22.35
CA ARG A 149 -9.17 -6.44 -22.14
C ARG A 149 -10.20 -5.33 -22.43
N GLN A 150 -9.80 -4.20 -23.03
CA GLN A 150 -10.75 -3.11 -23.36
C GLN A 150 -10.80 -2.72 -24.85
N GLU A 151 -10.38 -3.60 -25.76
CA GLU A 151 -10.67 -3.44 -27.18
C GLU A 151 -11.27 -4.72 -27.74
N SER A 152 -12.60 -4.77 -27.79
CA SER A 152 -13.35 -5.66 -28.67
C SER A 152 -14.64 -4.93 -29.07
N PRO A 153 -14.74 -4.40 -30.30
CA PRO A 153 -16.02 -4.14 -30.93
C PRO A 153 -16.74 -5.44 -31.30
#